data_AF-A0AAN6FZK7-F1
#
_entry.id   AF-A0AAN6FZK7-F1
#
_cell.length_a   1.000
_cell.length_b   1.000
_cell.length_c   1.000
_cell.angle_alpha   90.00
_cell.angle_beta   90.00
_cell.angle_gamma   90.00
#
_symmetry.space_group_name_H-M   'P 1'
#
loop_
_entity.id
_entity.type
_entity.pdbx_description
1 polymer ?
#
loop_
_entity_poly.entity_id
_entity_poly.type
_entity_poly.pdbx_seq_one_letter_code
_entity_poly.pdbx_strand_id
1 'polypeptide(L)'
;MTGIVGNSWSLKDFSPMDSIPTSVCLTSYDGGPAAFMSTPLQELVDQIEAGTLPMTVGKTFKLDEIVEAHRTMEENRAGGKIVILT
;
A
#
# COMPACT_ATOMS: atom_id res chain seq x y z
N MET A 1 -4.67 -8.88 3.20
CA MET A 1 -4.92 -8.39 1.82
C MET A 1 -5.02 -9.62 0.93
N THR A 2 -6.18 -9.91 0.35
CA THR A 2 -6.33 -11.02 -0.60
C THR A 2 -6.33 -10.45 -2.00
N GLY A 3 -5.48 -10.98 -2.87
CA GLY A 3 -5.45 -10.61 -4.29
C GLY A 3 -6.31 -11.54 -5.13
N ILE A 4 -6.65 -11.14 -6.35
CA ILE A 4 -7.25 -12.04 -7.34
C ILE A 4 -6.14 -12.96 -7.89
N VAL A 5 -5.89 -14.08 -7.21
CA VAL A 5 -4.87 -15.07 -7.57
C VAL A 5 -5.40 -16.20 -8.45
N GLY A 6 -6.70 -16.18 -8.76
CA GLY A 6 -7.38 -17.21 -9.55
C GLY A 6 -7.21 -17.09 -11.06
N ASN A 7 -6.35 -16.17 -11.54
CA ASN A 7 -6.14 -15.87 -12.96
C ASN A 7 -7.44 -15.54 -13.75
N SER A 8 -8.49 -15.14 -13.02
CA SER A 8 -9.79 -14.74 -13.55
C SER A 8 -10.31 -13.56 -12.74
N TRP A 9 -10.69 -12.49 -13.44
CA TRP A 9 -11.25 -11.26 -12.84
C TRP A 9 -12.68 -11.44 -12.32
N SER A 10 -13.33 -12.55 -12.67
CA SER A 10 -14.68 -12.87 -12.24
C SER A 10 -14.77 -14.32 -11.75
N LEU A 11 -15.54 -14.52 -10.68
CA LEU A 11 -15.94 -15.85 -10.24
C LEU A 11 -17.21 -16.23 -11.00
N LYS A 12 -17.23 -17.42 -11.59
CA LYS A 12 -18.45 -18.01 -12.16
C LYS A 12 -19.18 -18.75 -11.03
N ASP A 13 -20.48 -18.55 -10.91
CA ASP A 13 -21.34 -19.26 -9.96
C ASP A 13 -21.09 -18.95 -8.45
N PHE A 14 -20.44 -17.84 -8.11
CA PHE A 14 -20.30 -17.36 -6.72
C PHE A 14 -21.48 -16.46 -6.34
N SER A 15 -22.21 -16.82 -5.27
CA SER A 15 -23.27 -16.01 -4.66
C SER A 15 -22.76 -15.41 -3.34
N PRO A 16 -22.34 -14.13 -3.33
CA PRO A 16 -21.76 -13.49 -2.15
C PRO A 16 -22.72 -13.43 -0.96
N MET A 17 -24.04 -13.34 -1.22
CA MET A 17 -25.07 -13.21 -0.19
C MET A 17 -25.29 -14.50 0.62
N ASP A 18 -24.90 -15.66 0.07
CA ASP A 18 -24.88 -16.95 0.79
C ASP A 18 -23.51 -17.25 1.43
N SER A 19 -22.45 -16.55 0.97
CA SER A 19 -21.05 -16.89 1.25
C SER A 19 -20.37 -15.93 2.22
N ILE A 20 -20.87 -14.70 2.37
CA ILE A 20 -20.31 -13.68 3.26
C ILE A 20 -21.14 -13.67 4.55
N PRO A 21 -20.56 -14.05 5.70
CA PRO A 21 -21.29 -14.11 6.97
C PRO A 21 -21.77 -12.72 7.41
N THR A 22 -22.84 -12.70 8.19
CA THR A 22 -23.35 -11.45 8.77
C THR A 22 -22.32 -10.82 9.72
N SER A 23 -22.28 -9.48 9.71
CA SER A 23 -21.43 -8.64 10.59
C SER A 23 -19.91 -8.64 10.31
N VAL A 24 -19.48 -8.87 9.06
CA VAL A 24 -18.07 -8.68 8.66
C VAL A 24 -17.87 -7.45 7.77
N CYS A 25 -16.70 -6.81 7.86
CA CYS A 25 -16.33 -5.69 7.01
C CYS A 25 -15.54 -6.19 5.79
N LEU A 26 -16.19 -6.24 4.62
CA LEU A 26 -15.51 -6.50 3.35
C LEU A 26 -15.28 -5.17 2.64
N THR A 27 -14.01 -4.80 2.43
CA THR A 27 -13.64 -3.61 1.67
C THR A 27 -12.73 -4.01 0.51
N SER A 28 -13.01 -3.45 -0.66
CA SER A 28 -12.08 -3.47 -1.79
C SER A 28 -11.33 -2.14 -1.81
N TYR A 29 -10.03 -2.21 -2.10
CA TYR A 29 -9.24 -1.05 -2.47
C TYR A 29 -8.80 -1.25 -3.92
N ASP A 30 -9.02 -0.23 -4.73
CA ASP A 30 -8.56 -0.18 -6.11
C ASP A 30 -7.91 1.18 -6.37
N GLY A 31 -7.00 1.21 -7.34
CA GLY A 31 -6.35 2.42 -7.80
C GLY A 31 -6.44 2.50 -9.31
N GLY A 32 -6.69 3.69 -9.84
CA GLY A 32 -6.77 3.91 -11.29
C GLY A 32 -6.41 5.35 -11.67
N PRO A 33 -6.38 5.66 -12.98
CA PRO A 33 -5.99 6.99 -13.45
C PRO A 33 -6.81 8.12 -12.83
N ALA A 34 -8.13 7.94 -12.66
CA ALA A 34 -8.97 8.94 -12.01
C ALA A 34 -8.57 9.20 -10.55
N ALA A 35 -8.31 8.13 -9.78
CA ALA A 35 -7.86 8.23 -8.39
C ALA A 35 -6.48 8.92 -8.29
N PHE A 36 -5.57 8.57 -9.20
CA PHE A 36 -4.27 9.23 -9.32
C PHE A 36 -4.41 10.72 -9.62
N MET A 37 -5.23 11.10 -10.60
CA MET A 37 -5.45 12.50 -10.95
C MET A 37 -6.12 13.30 -9.83
N SER A 38 -6.93 12.66 -8.98
CA SER A 38 -7.53 13.28 -7.80
C SER A 38 -6.58 13.35 -6.58
N THR A 39 -5.41 12.71 -6.64
CA THR A 39 -4.45 12.73 -5.53
C THR A 39 -3.82 14.13 -5.44
N PRO A 40 -3.89 14.82 -4.29
CA PRO A 40 -3.38 16.19 -4.13
C PRO A 40 -1.85 16.19 -3.95
N LEU A 41 -1.11 15.66 -4.93
CA LEU A 41 0.34 15.47 -4.83
C LEU A 41 1.08 16.78 -4.55
N GLN A 42 0.70 17.87 -5.22
CA GLN A 42 1.35 19.16 -5.01
C GLN A 42 1.12 19.69 -3.59
N GLU A 43 -0.11 19.60 -3.08
CA GLU A 43 -0.42 20.05 -1.73
C GLU A 43 0.36 19.27 -0.67
N LEU A 44 0.51 17.95 -0.86
CA LEU A 44 1.33 17.11 0.03
C LEU A 44 2.80 17.54 -0.01
N VAL A 45 3.34 17.85 -1.18
CA VAL A 45 4.71 18.37 -1.33
C VAL A 45 4.86 19.72 -0.61
N ASP A 46 3.92 20.63 -0.79
CA ASP A 46 3.93 21.96 -0.16
C ASP A 46 3.89 21.83 1.38
N GLN A 47 3.10 20.89 1.91
CA GLN A 47 3.06 20.61 3.36
C GLN A 47 4.37 19.99 3.89
N ILE A 48 5.05 19.17 3.08
CA ILE A 48 6.36 18.62 3.44
C ILE A 48 7.41 19.73 3.47
N GLU A 49 7.45 20.60 2.45
CA GLU A 49 8.35 21.77 2.42
C GLU A 49 8.09 22.73 3.59
N ALA A 50 6.81 22.98 3.91
CA ALA A 50 6.41 23.81 5.05
C ALA A 50 6.69 23.14 6.42
N GLY A 51 7.07 21.86 6.45
CA GLY A 51 7.29 21.09 7.67
C GLY A 51 6.01 20.78 8.46
N THR A 52 4.83 20.97 7.86
CA THR A 52 3.53 20.70 8.49
C THR A 52 3.10 19.24 8.31
N LEU A 53 3.63 18.55 7.29
CA LEU A 53 3.50 17.12 7.12
C LEU A 53 4.84 16.42 7.45
N PRO A 54 4.99 15.81 8.64
CA PRO A 54 6.23 15.14 9.00
C PRO A 54 6.44 13.85 8.20
N MET A 55 7.58 13.75 7.51
CA MET A 55 8.02 12.53 6.85
C MET A 55 9.18 11.89 7.63
N THR A 56 8.92 10.75 8.27
CA THR A 56 9.94 9.99 8.98
C THR A 56 10.59 8.96 8.06
N VAL A 57 11.87 9.13 7.76
CA VAL A 57 12.69 8.08 7.16
C VAL A 57 13.08 7.11 8.26
N GLY A 58 12.62 5.87 8.14
CA GLY A 58 12.84 4.82 9.14
C GLY A 58 14.22 4.18 9.00
N LYS A 59 14.49 3.60 7.82
CA LYS A 59 15.79 3.00 7.48
C LYS A 59 16.15 3.27 6.03
N THR A 60 17.44 3.38 5.79
CA THR A 60 18.02 3.48 4.45
C THR A 60 18.87 2.24 4.20
N PHE A 61 18.71 1.64 3.01
CA PHE A 61 19.49 0.50 2.55
C PHE A 61 20.10 0.82 1.19
N LYS A 62 21.15 0.10 0.81
CA LYS A 62 21.62 0.06 -0.57
C LYS A 62 20.86 -0.98 -1.38
N LEU A 63 20.93 -0.89 -2.72
CA LEU A 63 20.21 -1.78 -3.62
C LEU A 63 20.66 -3.26 -3.48
N ASP A 64 21.93 -3.51 -3.17
CA ASP A 64 22.45 -4.85 -2.88
C ASP A 64 21.89 -5.45 -1.57
N GLU A 65 21.34 -4.62 -0.69
CA GLU A 65 20.69 -5.00 0.57
C GLU A 65 19.16 -5.15 0.42
N ILE A 66 18.62 -5.23 -0.81
CA ILE A 66 17.17 -5.23 -1.04
C ILE A 66 16.44 -6.35 -0.29
N VAL A 67 17.07 -7.51 -0.12
CA VAL A 67 16.51 -8.63 0.65
C VAL A 67 16.30 -8.21 2.11
N GLU A 68 17.25 -7.49 2.69
CA GLU A 68 17.17 -6.98 4.07
C GLU A 68 16.16 -5.86 4.24
N ALA A 69 16.03 -5.00 3.22
CA ALA A 69 15.00 -3.97 3.20
C ALA A 69 13.60 -4.59 3.25
N HIS A 70 13.34 -5.61 2.43
CA HIS A 70 12.06 -6.33 2.43
C HIS A 70 11.85 -7.12 3.73
N ARG A 71 12.87 -7.78 4.27
CA ARG A 71 12.78 -8.46 5.57
C ARG A 71 12.44 -7.48 6.69
N THR A 72 13.06 -6.30 6.71
CA THR A 72 12.76 -5.25 7.69
C THR A 72 11.32 -4.76 7.59
N MET A 73 10.77 -4.66 6.37
CA MET A 73 9.37 -4.31 6.14
C MET A 73 8.43 -5.40 6.66
N GLU A 74 8.69 -6.67 6.31
CA GLU A 74 7.88 -7.83 6.70
C GLU A 74 7.83 -8.01 8.23
N GLU A 75 8.96 -7.81 8.89
CA GLU A 75 9.08 -7.92 10.35
C GLU A 75 8.60 -6.67 11.09
N ASN A 76 8.05 -5.68 10.38
CA ASN A 76 7.56 -4.41 10.93
C ASN A 76 8.62 -3.62 11.74
N ARG A 77 9.89 -3.68 11.30
CA ARG A 77 11.04 -3.05 11.99
C ARG A 77 11.48 -1.71 11.36
N ALA A 78 10.72 -1.18 10.42
CA ALA A 78 11.10 0.02 9.66
C ALA A 78 10.94 1.31 10.48
N GLY A 79 9.85 1.45 11.23
CA GLY A 79 9.56 2.66 12.02
C GLY A 79 9.32 3.94 11.21
N GLY A 80 9.18 3.81 9.88
CA GLY A 80 9.03 4.93 8.95
C GLY A 80 9.22 4.47 7.50
N LYS A 81 9.42 5.41 6.59
CA LYS A 81 9.69 5.13 5.18
C LYS A 81 11.04 4.43 5.04
N ILE A 82 11.06 3.29 4.33
CA ILE A 82 12.30 2.68 3.86
C ILE A 82 12.74 3.38 2.57
N VAL A 83 14.00 3.79 2.51
CA VAL A 83 14.63 4.40 1.33
C VAL A 83 15.72 3.47 0.81
N ILE A 84 15.73 3.25 -0.51
CA ILE A 84 16.78 2.48 -1.19
C ILE A 84 17.65 3.43 -1.97
N LEU A 85 18.96 3.35 -1.75
CA LEU A 85 19.97 4.06 -2.52
C LEU A 85 20.64 3.11 -3.51
N THR A 86 20.94 3.63 -4.70
CA THR A 86 21.75 2.94 -5.72
C THR A 86 23.23 3.14 -5.47
#